data_AF-A0A517Y7T8-F1
#
_entry.id   AF-A0A517Y7T8-F1
#
_cell.length_a   1.000
_cell.length_b   1.000
_cell.length_c   1.000
_cell.angle_alpha   90.00
_cell.angle_beta   90.00
_cell.angle_gamma   90.00
#
_symmetry.space_group_name_H-M   'P 1'
#
loop_
_entity.id
_entity.type
_entity.pdbx_description
1 polymer ?
#
loop_
_entity_poly.entity_id
_entity_poly.type
_entity_poly.pdbx_seq_one_letter_code
_entity_poly.pdbx_strand_id
1 'polypeptide(L)'
;MSKYRSVFCAFFWTSAVAGLTLGLSPGSVRAEEEEVPKAEVQILERIKAAIPGVIEDKPADDKKPKAKDEPTVDVPRTAAVTYGPRYLKLHLFDGSVITGDLSIAEINVDTPFGKLVVPVERIRSFSPGLDSFPELSAKIVDTIKKLGSDDYKTREQAHKDLAAMGVKVQKELEKFVSDENAEIKRHVGEILKEFEEAAEEQGDDEESPVEQAWIRQDTVVTSDFTVVGKVSPAEFKINSKYGELNVKLADVRRAEREAGAKESFRKSVTVQGENLAQRSFKSTGIRVQAGDRITIKAEGSIVMSPWGSNASSGPDGAPNYGWYIPNQIAGGALVARIGEKGTIYKVGKQHSVVAKTSGVLQLAIGMQGDYAGDGYQFPGEYRVKLKIDPK
;
A
#
# COMPACT_ATOMS: atom_id res chain seq x y z
N MET A 1 51.09 17.22 -34.44
CA MET A 1 50.21 16.58 -35.45
C MET A 1 48.77 16.99 -35.17
N SER A 2 48.17 17.70 -36.14
CA SER A 2 46.74 17.89 -36.50
C SER A 2 45.66 17.70 -35.41
N LYS A 3 44.94 18.74 -34.94
CA LYS A 3 43.68 19.33 -35.47
C LYS A 3 42.60 18.29 -35.85
N TYR A 4 41.45 18.31 -35.16
CA TYR A 4 40.11 18.32 -35.76
C TYR A 4 39.04 18.89 -34.80
N ARG A 5 38.21 19.79 -35.36
CA ARG A 5 37.01 20.44 -34.80
C ARG A 5 35.77 19.63 -35.22
N SER A 6 34.72 19.62 -34.39
CA SER A 6 33.30 19.56 -34.83
C SER A 6 32.43 20.04 -33.65
N VAL A 7 31.93 21.29 -33.67
CA VAL A 7 30.63 21.75 -34.21
C VAL A 7 29.44 21.11 -33.49
N PHE A 8 28.93 21.81 -32.47
CA PHE A 8 27.62 21.55 -31.85
C PHE A 8 26.63 22.60 -32.38
N CYS A 9 25.57 22.12 -33.03
CA CYS A 9 24.54 22.93 -33.67
C CYS A 9 23.49 23.30 -32.62
N ALA A 10 23.31 24.60 -32.37
CA ALA A 10 22.24 25.13 -31.52
C ALA A 10 21.00 25.41 -32.38
N PHE A 11 19.91 24.68 -32.14
CA PHE A 11 18.60 25.00 -32.69
C PHE A 11 17.90 26.02 -31.78
N PHE A 12 17.95 27.29 -32.20
CA PHE A 12 17.08 28.36 -31.72
C PHE A 12 15.71 28.20 -32.40
N TRP A 13 14.63 28.03 -31.62
CA TRP A 13 13.28 28.16 -32.12
C TRP A 13 12.70 29.50 -31.62
N THR A 14 12.74 30.49 -32.50
CA THR A 14 12.04 31.77 -32.35
C THR A 14 10.64 31.63 -32.96
N SER A 15 9.61 31.65 -32.13
CA SER A 15 8.23 31.89 -32.57
C SER A 15 7.83 33.31 -32.20
N ALA A 16 7.78 34.16 -33.23
CA ALA A 16 7.16 35.46 -33.21
C ALA A 16 5.64 35.28 -33.33
N VAL A 17 4.86 35.83 -32.39
CA VAL A 17 3.43 36.04 -32.58
C VAL A 17 3.16 37.53 -32.50
N ALA A 18 2.66 38.03 -33.62
CA ALA A 18 2.28 39.41 -33.88
C ALA A 18 1.08 39.83 -33.04
N GLY A 19 1.02 41.13 -32.76
CA GLY A 19 0.08 41.74 -31.85
C GLY A 19 -1.35 41.85 -32.39
N LEU A 20 -2.26 42.06 -31.44
CA LEU A 20 -3.55 42.67 -31.67
C LEU A 20 -3.85 43.57 -30.46
N THR A 21 -3.60 44.87 -30.64
CA THR A 21 -4.03 45.93 -29.72
C THR A 21 -5.47 46.31 -30.05
N LEU A 22 -6.41 45.94 -29.19
CA LEU A 22 -7.76 46.50 -29.14
C LEU A 22 -7.90 47.28 -27.83
N GLY A 23 -7.91 48.60 -27.96
CA GLY A 23 -8.25 49.51 -26.88
C GLY A 23 -9.75 49.50 -26.65
N LEU A 24 -10.16 49.36 -25.38
CA LEU A 24 -11.51 49.62 -24.92
C LEU A 24 -11.45 50.46 -23.64
N SER A 25 -12.26 51.51 -23.68
CA SER A 25 -12.41 52.61 -22.73
C SER A 25 -12.96 52.15 -21.36
N PRO A 26 -12.64 52.81 -20.23
CA PRO A 26 -13.29 52.53 -18.96
C PRO A 26 -14.70 53.15 -18.93
N GLY A 27 -15.71 52.30 -19.15
CA GLY A 27 -17.11 52.62 -18.91
C GLY A 27 -17.46 52.46 -17.43
N SER A 28 -17.85 53.57 -16.80
CA SER A 28 -18.45 53.65 -15.46
C SER A 28 -19.76 52.85 -15.42
N VAL A 29 -19.78 51.71 -14.72
CA VAL A 29 -21.03 50.98 -14.41
C VAL A 29 -21.50 51.38 -13.02
N ARG A 30 -22.69 51.98 -13.01
CA ARG A 30 -23.48 52.41 -11.86
C ARG A 30 -24.07 51.16 -11.22
N ALA A 31 -23.93 51.00 -9.91
CA ALA A 31 -24.60 49.95 -9.16
C ALA A 31 -26.12 50.21 -9.18
N GLU A 32 -26.86 49.33 -9.83
CA GLU A 32 -28.30 49.17 -9.62
C GLU A 32 -28.51 48.15 -8.50
N GLU A 33 -29.28 48.58 -7.51
CA GLU A 33 -29.69 47.84 -6.33
C GLU A 33 -30.89 46.97 -6.73
N GLU A 34 -30.70 45.66 -6.84
CA GLU A 34 -31.74 44.73 -7.25
C GLU A 34 -32.62 44.38 -6.04
N GLU A 35 -33.84 44.95 -5.98
CA GLU A 35 -34.86 44.64 -4.99
C GLU A 35 -35.38 43.20 -5.17
N VAL A 36 -35.23 42.39 -4.13
CA VAL A 36 -35.81 41.04 -4.06
C VAL A 36 -37.35 41.13 -4.06
N PRO A 37 -38.07 40.41 -4.94
CA PRO A 37 -39.52 40.48 -5.00
C PRO A 37 -40.18 39.88 -3.74
N LYS A 38 -41.04 40.67 -3.10
CA LYS A 38 -41.85 40.39 -1.89
C LYS A 38 -42.82 39.19 -1.96
N ALA A 39 -42.68 38.28 -2.93
CA ALA A 39 -43.64 37.20 -3.18
C ALA A 39 -43.38 35.92 -2.37
N GLU A 40 -42.17 35.67 -1.86
CA GLU A 40 -41.87 34.42 -1.13
C GLU A 40 -42.21 34.46 0.37
N VAL A 41 -42.39 35.64 0.96
CA VAL A 41 -42.69 35.77 2.40
C VAL A 41 -44.14 35.37 2.72
N GLN A 42 -45.06 35.37 1.75
CA GLN A 42 -46.47 35.02 1.98
C GLN A 42 -46.76 33.50 1.99
N ILE A 43 -45.81 32.65 1.57
CA ILE A 43 -46.01 31.18 1.53
C ILE A 43 -45.77 30.56 2.91
N LEU A 44 -44.84 31.10 3.71
CA LEU A 44 -44.53 30.61 5.06
C LEU A 44 -45.62 30.93 6.09
N GLU A 45 -46.35 32.04 5.93
CA GLU A 45 -47.46 32.38 6.83
C GLU A 45 -48.71 31.52 6.60
N ARG A 46 -48.93 31.03 5.36
CA ARG A 46 -50.05 30.12 5.06
C ARG A 46 -49.86 28.71 5.60
N ILE A 47 -48.62 28.24 5.77
CA ILE A 47 -48.33 26.92 6.35
C ILE A 47 -48.55 26.93 7.88
N LYS A 48 -48.33 28.06 8.56
CA LYS A 48 -48.59 28.20 10.01
C LYS A 48 -50.07 28.26 10.39
N ALA A 49 -50.98 28.53 9.44
CA ALA A 49 -52.41 28.64 9.71
C ALA A 49 -53.19 27.32 9.58
N ALA A 50 -52.56 26.23 9.15
CA ALA A 50 -53.26 24.99 8.78
C ALA A 50 -53.23 23.86 9.84
N ILE A 51 -52.62 24.09 11.02
CA ILE A 51 -52.60 23.09 12.11
C ILE A 51 -52.90 23.77 13.45
N PRO A 52 -54.19 23.92 13.83
CA PRO A 52 -54.55 24.36 15.17
C PRO A 52 -54.65 23.14 16.10
N GLY A 53 -53.77 23.09 17.09
CA GLY A 53 -53.94 22.23 18.25
C GLY A 53 -52.74 21.32 18.52
N VAL A 54 -52.35 21.30 19.81
CA VAL A 54 -51.27 20.53 20.43
C VAL A 54 -49.93 21.25 20.41
N ILE A 55 -49.71 22.11 21.40
CA ILE A 55 -48.79 21.87 22.52
C ILE A 55 -48.99 23.01 23.54
N GLU A 56 -49.45 22.65 24.74
CA GLU A 56 -49.43 23.48 25.93
C GLU A 56 -48.00 23.54 26.48
N ASP A 57 -47.55 24.75 26.82
CA ASP A 57 -46.33 25.02 27.57
C ASP A 57 -46.41 24.48 29.00
N LYS A 58 -45.50 23.57 29.34
CA LYS A 58 -45.10 23.28 30.72
C LYS A 58 -43.58 23.38 30.83
N PRO A 59 -43.02 24.19 31.75
CA PRO A 59 -41.59 24.22 32.01
C PRO A 59 -41.25 23.06 32.96
N ALA A 60 -40.41 22.13 32.51
CA ALA A 60 -39.86 21.08 33.36
C ALA A 60 -38.38 20.86 33.06
N ASP A 61 -37.57 21.26 34.04
CA ASP A 61 -36.27 20.73 34.48
C ASP A 61 -35.25 20.21 33.45
N ASP A 62 -34.11 20.89 33.47
CA ASP A 62 -32.80 20.46 32.97
C ASP A 62 -32.41 19.06 33.49
N LYS A 63 -32.70 18.02 32.71
CA LYS A 63 -31.99 16.74 32.76
C LYS A 63 -31.33 16.46 31.42
N LYS A 64 -30.03 16.80 31.39
CA LYS A 64 -28.99 16.39 30.44
C LYS A 64 -29.28 14.96 29.90
N PRO A 65 -29.54 14.77 28.60
CA PRO A 65 -29.80 13.45 28.05
C PRO A 65 -28.53 12.61 28.14
N LYS A 66 -28.59 11.53 28.93
CA LYS A 66 -27.58 10.47 28.93
C LYS A 66 -27.52 9.90 27.52
N ALA A 67 -26.31 9.91 26.95
CA ALA A 67 -25.99 9.19 25.74
C ALA A 67 -26.51 7.75 25.85
N LYS A 68 -27.40 7.37 24.93
CA LYS A 68 -27.78 5.97 24.74
C LYS A 68 -26.53 5.26 24.27
N ASP A 69 -26.01 4.38 25.12
CA ASP A 69 -24.98 3.43 24.75
C ASP A 69 -25.49 2.61 23.57
N GLU A 70 -24.89 2.80 22.40
CA GLU A 70 -25.08 1.91 21.26
C GLU A 70 -24.63 0.51 21.70
N PRO A 71 -25.41 -0.55 21.41
CA PRO A 71 -25.02 -1.90 21.76
C PRO A 71 -23.76 -2.26 20.98
N THR A 72 -22.62 -2.27 21.68
CA THR A 72 -21.38 -2.90 21.21
C THR A 72 -21.68 -4.37 20.97
N VAL A 73 -21.86 -4.74 19.71
CA VAL A 73 -21.92 -6.13 19.28
C VAL A 73 -20.51 -6.70 19.47
N ASP A 74 -20.27 -7.29 20.64
CA ASP A 74 -19.09 -8.11 20.92
C ASP A 74 -19.18 -9.35 20.03
N VAL A 75 -18.67 -9.26 18.81
CA VAL A 75 -18.44 -10.44 17.97
C VAL A 75 -17.33 -11.23 18.66
N PRO A 76 -17.61 -12.42 19.24
CA PRO A 76 -16.57 -13.22 19.89
C PRO A 76 -15.54 -13.61 18.83
N ARG A 77 -14.36 -13.02 18.92
CA ARG A 77 -13.22 -13.36 18.05
C ARG A 77 -12.82 -14.79 18.37
N THR A 78 -12.79 -15.66 17.35
CA THR A 78 -12.18 -16.98 17.45
C THR A 78 -10.80 -16.82 18.07
N ALA A 79 -10.57 -17.49 19.21
CA ALA A 79 -9.32 -17.39 19.93
C ALA A 79 -8.16 -17.66 18.97
N ALA A 80 -7.15 -16.78 18.99
CA ALA A 80 -5.96 -16.97 18.18
C ALA A 80 -5.32 -18.30 18.58
N VAL A 81 -5.22 -19.24 17.64
CA VAL A 81 -4.57 -20.53 17.89
C VAL A 81 -3.10 -20.23 18.14
N THR A 82 -2.65 -20.47 19.36
CA THR A 82 -1.24 -20.34 19.72
C THR A 82 -0.50 -21.56 19.20
N TYR A 83 0.24 -21.39 18.12
CA TYR A 83 1.07 -22.45 17.58
C TYR A 83 2.37 -22.62 18.38
N GLY A 84 2.91 -23.83 18.36
CA GLY A 84 4.18 -24.15 19.01
C GLY A 84 5.37 -23.35 18.45
N PRO A 85 6.50 -23.27 19.17
CA PRO A 85 7.67 -22.52 18.73
C PRO A 85 8.28 -23.05 17.43
N ARG A 86 7.99 -24.30 17.04
CA ARG A 86 8.52 -24.98 15.85
C ARG A 86 7.47 -25.18 14.74
N TYR A 87 6.29 -24.61 14.91
CA TYR A 87 5.21 -24.75 13.93
C TYR A 87 5.50 -23.92 12.69
N LEU A 88 5.43 -24.55 11.52
CA LEU A 88 5.65 -23.94 10.23
C LEU A 88 4.61 -24.40 9.22
N LYS A 89 4.30 -23.49 8.30
CA LYS A 89 3.48 -23.70 7.11
C LYS A 89 4.40 -23.72 5.90
N LEU A 90 4.49 -24.86 5.23
CA LEU A 90 5.25 -25.02 4.01
C LEU A 90 4.34 -25.00 2.81
N HIS A 91 4.70 -24.18 1.83
CA HIS A 91 4.15 -24.17 0.49
C HIS A 91 5.12 -24.94 -0.40
N LEU A 92 4.64 -26.02 -0.99
CA LEU A 92 5.41 -26.84 -1.94
C LEU A 92 5.19 -26.36 -3.39
N PHE A 93 6.03 -26.84 -4.31
CA PHE A 93 5.91 -26.51 -5.74
C PHE A 93 4.70 -27.15 -6.43
N ASP A 94 4.21 -28.28 -5.93
CA ASP A 94 3.00 -28.94 -6.41
C ASP A 94 1.71 -28.20 -6.01
N GLY A 95 1.82 -27.13 -5.22
CA GLY A 95 0.71 -26.36 -4.68
C GLY A 95 0.20 -26.87 -3.33
N SER A 96 0.73 -27.98 -2.83
CA SER A 96 0.38 -28.54 -1.53
C SER A 96 0.85 -27.61 -0.40
N VAL A 97 0.04 -27.54 0.65
CA VAL A 97 0.37 -26.79 1.87
C VAL A 97 0.45 -27.76 3.04
N ILE A 98 1.65 -27.90 3.61
CA ILE A 98 1.90 -28.74 4.77
C ILE A 98 2.01 -27.85 6.00
N THR A 99 1.39 -28.28 7.09
CA THR A 99 1.46 -27.59 8.39
C THR A 99 1.86 -28.59 9.45
N GLY A 100 2.74 -28.16 10.36
CA GLY A 100 3.20 -29.01 11.46
C GLY A 100 4.44 -28.46 12.15
N ASP A 101 4.90 -29.20 13.14
CA ASP A 101 6.11 -28.86 13.90
C ASP A 101 7.35 -29.46 13.24
N LEU A 102 8.38 -28.65 13.06
CA LEU A 102 9.70 -29.15 12.67
C LEU A 102 10.32 -29.98 13.80
N SER A 103 10.88 -31.13 13.42
CA SER A 103 11.68 -31.98 14.32
C SER A 103 12.99 -31.31 14.77
N ILE A 104 13.56 -30.45 13.92
CA ILE A 104 14.79 -29.70 14.19
C ILE A 104 14.52 -28.41 14.96
N ALA A 105 15.43 -28.04 15.86
CA ALA A 105 15.32 -26.80 16.65
C ALA A 105 16.01 -25.61 15.98
N GLU A 106 17.00 -25.87 15.13
CA GLU A 106 17.89 -24.88 14.53
C GLU A 106 18.22 -25.26 13.08
N ILE A 107 18.50 -24.24 12.28
CA ILE A 107 18.90 -24.35 10.88
C ILE A 107 20.25 -23.66 10.71
N ASN A 108 21.16 -24.33 10.01
CA ASN A 108 22.48 -23.77 9.72
C ASN A 108 22.44 -23.07 8.36
N VAL A 109 22.85 -21.80 8.32
CA VAL A 109 22.99 -21.02 7.10
C VAL A 109 24.47 -20.78 6.85
N ASP A 110 25.02 -21.43 5.83
CA ASP A 110 26.40 -21.21 5.38
C ASP A 110 26.42 -19.92 4.53
N THR A 111 27.01 -18.85 5.08
CA THR A 111 27.17 -17.55 4.41
C THR A 111 28.63 -17.33 4.00
N PRO A 112 28.94 -16.36 3.11
CA PRO A 112 30.33 -16.00 2.79
C PRO A 112 31.16 -15.56 4.00
N PHE A 113 30.50 -15.12 5.09
CA PHE A 113 31.15 -14.64 6.31
C PHE A 113 31.31 -15.73 7.38
N GLY A 114 30.80 -16.94 7.11
CA GLY A 114 30.84 -18.06 8.04
C GLY A 114 29.47 -18.72 8.24
N LYS A 115 29.43 -19.68 9.15
CA LYS A 115 28.23 -20.44 9.48
C LYS A 115 27.41 -19.72 10.53
N LEU A 116 26.13 -19.52 10.26
CA LEU A 116 25.19 -18.95 11.21
C LEU A 116 24.16 -20.01 11.62
N VAL A 117 24.01 -20.21 12.92
CA VAL A 117 23.00 -21.11 13.49
C VAL A 117 21.76 -20.28 13.84
N VAL A 118 20.66 -20.53 13.16
CA VAL A 118 19.40 -19.79 13.33
C VAL A 118 18.36 -20.69 14.00
N PRO A 119 17.90 -20.36 15.22
CA PRO A 119 16.81 -21.09 15.86
C PRO A 119 15.52 -20.98 15.04
N VAL A 120 14.81 -22.10 14.85
CA VAL A 120 13.53 -22.15 14.10
C VAL A 120 12.49 -21.20 14.72
N GLU A 121 12.54 -21.02 16.03
CA GLU A 121 11.69 -20.07 16.77
C GLU A 121 11.92 -18.58 16.44
N ARG A 122 12.98 -18.25 15.70
CA ARG A 122 13.27 -16.88 15.23
C ARG A 122 12.99 -16.72 13.74
N ILE A 123 12.74 -17.81 13.02
CA ILE A 123 12.46 -17.78 11.58
C ILE A 123 11.01 -17.31 11.38
N ARG A 124 10.85 -16.28 10.55
CA ARG A 124 9.55 -15.79 10.07
C ARG A 124 9.18 -16.43 8.75
N SER A 125 10.12 -16.43 7.82
CA SER A 125 9.97 -17.11 6.55
C SER A 125 11.32 -17.57 6.04
N PHE A 126 11.34 -18.68 5.32
CA PHE A 126 12.48 -19.04 4.50
C PHE A 126 12.03 -19.37 3.09
N SER A 127 12.82 -18.94 2.12
CA SER A 127 12.59 -19.17 0.70
C SER A 127 13.86 -19.76 0.12
N PRO A 128 13.85 -21.04 -0.31
CA PRO A 128 15.01 -21.63 -0.97
C PRO A 128 15.33 -20.89 -2.27
N GLY A 129 16.61 -20.71 -2.54
CA GLY A 129 17.12 -20.12 -3.76
C GLY A 129 17.33 -21.15 -4.85
N LEU A 130 17.70 -20.70 -6.05
CA LEU A 130 17.91 -21.56 -7.22
C LEU A 130 18.98 -22.66 -6.98
N ASP A 131 19.98 -22.39 -6.14
CA ASP A 131 21.04 -23.35 -5.82
C ASP A 131 20.52 -24.56 -5.01
N SER A 132 19.38 -24.40 -4.33
CA SER A 132 18.65 -25.50 -3.68
C SER A 132 17.86 -26.38 -4.67
N PHE A 133 17.80 -25.99 -5.95
CA PHE A 133 17.11 -26.72 -7.04
C PHE A 133 18.09 -27.03 -8.19
N PRO A 134 19.00 -27.99 -8.02
CA PRO A 134 20.04 -28.28 -9.02
C PRO A 134 19.45 -28.72 -10.37
N GLU A 135 18.35 -29.49 -10.38
CA GLU A 135 17.69 -29.95 -11.61
C GLU A 135 17.09 -28.79 -12.41
N LEU A 136 16.47 -27.83 -11.72
CA LEU A 136 15.87 -26.66 -12.34
C LEU A 136 16.96 -25.70 -12.86
N SER A 137 18.02 -25.50 -12.09
CA SER A 137 19.17 -24.71 -12.51
C SER A 137 19.82 -25.30 -13.76
N ALA A 138 20.02 -26.62 -13.80
CA ALA A 138 20.56 -27.31 -14.96
C ALA A 138 19.63 -27.16 -16.18
N LYS A 139 18.31 -27.32 -15.99
CA LYS A 139 17.33 -27.12 -17.05
C LYS A 139 17.38 -25.71 -17.64
N ILE A 140 17.47 -24.67 -16.81
CA ILE A 140 17.58 -23.27 -17.27
C ILE A 140 18.83 -23.10 -18.12
N VAL A 141 19.99 -23.56 -17.63
CA VAL A 141 21.27 -23.45 -18.36
C VAL A 141 21.21 -24.19 -19.69
N ASP A 142 20.63 -25.38 -19.72
CA ASP A 142 20.52 -26.18 -20.94
C ASP A 142 19.54 -25.56 -21.94
N THR A 143 18.45 -24.94 -21.48
CA THR A 143 17.54 -24.18 -22.35
C THR A 143 18.22 -22.94 -22.92
N ILE A 144 19.03 -22.22 -22.11
CA ILE A 144 19.82 -21.08 -22.59
C ILE A 144 20.81 -21.51 -23.67
N LYS A 145 21.51 -22.65 -23.49
CA LYS A 145 22.39 -23.19 -24.55
C LYS A 145 21.62 -23.50 -25.85
N LYS A 146 20.39 -24.01 -25.75
CA LYS A 146 19.54 -24.29 -26.92
C LYS A 146 19.11 -23.03 -27.67
N LEU A 147 19.07 -21.85 -27.03
CA LEU A 147 18.86 -20.57 -27.73
C LEU A 147 19.98 -20.29 -28.75
N GLY A 148 21.18 -20.81 -28.53
CA GLY A 148 22.32 -20.67 -29.43
C GLY A 148 22.43 -21.79 -30.48
N SER A 149 21.46 -22.70 -30.57
CA SER A 149 21.45 -23.81 -31.53
C SER A 149 21.28 -23.30 -32.97
N ASP A 150 21.86 -23.98 -33.97
CA ASP A 150 21.67 -23.63 -35.39
C ASP A 150 20.27 -23.96 -35.91
N ASP A 151 19.55 -24.90 -35.26
CA ASP A 151 18.19 -25.27 -35.65
C ASP A 151 17.15 -24.27 -35.13
N TYR A 152 16.44 -23.63 -36.05
CA TYR A 152 15.42 -22.62 -35.76
C TYR A 152 14.33 -23.13 -34.80
N LYS A 153 13.85 -24.37 -34.97
CA LYS A 153 12.78 -24.93 -34.12
C LYS A 153 13.24 -25.08 -32.67
N THR A 154 14.48 -25.56 -32.46
CA THR A 154 15.03 -25.68 -31.10
C THR A 154 15.22 -24.33 -30.40
N ARG A 155 15.63 -23.28 -31.13
CA ARG A 155 15.76 -21.92 -30.58
C ARG A 155 14.41 -21.35 -30.15
N GLU A 156 13.43 -21.41 -31.04
CA GLU A 156 12.08 -20.89 -30.77
C GLU A 156 11.41 -21.63 -29.60
N GLN A 157 11.60 -22.95 -29.50
CA GLN A 157 11.09 -23.69 -28.36
C GLN A 157 11.80 -23.30 -27.06
N ALA A 158 13.12 -23.13 -27.08
CA ALA A 158 13.87 -22.68 -25.92
C ALA A 158 13.47 -21.27 -25.47
N HIS A 159 13.19 -20.38 -26.42
CA HIS A 159 12.66 -19.05 -26.14
C HIS A 159 11.32 -19.15 -25.42
N LYS A 160 10.36 -19.91 -25.98
CA LYS A 160 9.05 -20.11 -25.37
C LYS A 160 9.13 -20.75 -23.99
N ASP A 161 10.01 -21.72 -23.81
CA ASP A 161 10.21 -22.39 -22.52
C ASP A 161 10.74 -21.42 -21.45
N LEU A 162 11.66 -20.51 -21.80
CA LEU A 162 12.19 -19.49 -20.88
C LEU A 162 11.17 -18.39 -20.60
N ALA A 163 10.45 -17.92 -21.63
CA ALA A 163 9.35 -16.97 -21.45
C ALA A 163 8.25 -17.53 -20.54
N ALA A 164 7.92 -18.83 -20.69
CA ALA A 164 6.94 -19.51 -19.82
C ALA A 164 7.41 -19.68 -18.37
N MET A 165 8.72 -19.69 -18.10
CA MET A 165 9.25 -19.65 -16.72
C MET A 165 9.07 -18.26 -16.07
N GLY A 166 8.92 -17.21 -16.88
CA GLY A 166 8.60 -15.85 -16.46
C GLY A 166 9.74 -15.11 -15.75
N VAL A 167 9.37 -14.04 -15.04
CA VAL A 167 10.29 -13.13 -14.31
C VAL A 167 11.21 -13.86 -13.32
N LYS A 168 10.84 -15.08 -12.90
CA LYS A 168 11.63 -15.93 -12.01
C LYS A 168 13.05 -16.22 -12.52
N VAL A 169 13.25 -16.34 -13.84
CA VAL A 169 14.57 -16.64 -14.43
C VAL A 169 15.38 -15.40 -14.83
N GLN A 170 14.83 -14.20 -14.65
CA GLN A 170 15.40 -12.93 -15.12
C GLN A 170 16.88 -12.75 -14.71
N LYS A 171 17.20 -12.97 -13.44
CA LYS A 171 18.59 -12.81 -12.92
C LYS A 171 19.59 -13.79 -13.53
N GLU A 172 19.15 -14.95 -13.98
CA GLU A 172 20.03 -15.89 -14.69
C GLU A 172 20.23 -15.46 -16.14
N LEU A 173 19.17 -14.96 -16.80
CA LEU A 173 19.22 -14.45 -18.17
C LEU A 173 20.10 -13.20 -18.31
N GLU A 174 20.08 -12.30 -17.33
CA GLU A 174 20.90 -11.07 -17.32
C GLU A 174 22.40 -11.35 -17.53
N LYS A 175 22.91 -12.50 -17.08
CA LYS A 175 24.32 -12.90 -17.26
C LYS A 175 24.68 -13.16 -18.71
N PHE A 176 23.70 -13.51 -19.54
CA PHE A 176 23.87 -13.87 -20.95
C PHE A 176 23.54 -12.72 -21.91
N VAL A 177 23.20 -11.53 -21.41
CA VAL A 177 22.96 -10.32 -22.23
C VAL A 177 24.23 -9.90 -22.99
N SER A 178 25.40 -10.21 -22.44
CA SER A 178 26.70 -9.92 -23.07
C SER A 178 27.41 -11.18 -23.54
N ASP A 179 26.67 -12.24 -23.86
CA ASP A 179 27.24 -13.48 -24.39
C ASP A 179 27.90 -13.25 -25.77
N GLU A 180 28.89 -14.08 -26.11
CA GLU A 180 29.60 -14.02 -27.39
C GLU A 180 28.69 -14.46 -28.55
N ASN A 181 27.68 -15.30 -28.29
CA ASN A 181 26.74 -15.75 -29.30
C ASN A 181 25.65 -14.69 -29.55
N ALA A 182 25.62 -14.15 -30.77
CA ALA A 182 24.67 -13.12 -31.19
C ALA A 182 23.20 -13.57 -31.10
N GLU A 183 22.89 -14.85 -31.32
CA GLU A 183 21.53 -15.37 -31.23
C GLU A 183 21.05 -15.46 -29.79
N ILE A 184 21.91 -15.92 -28.87
CA ILE A 184 21.60 -15.94 -27.43
C ILE A 184 21.33 -14.52 -26.95
N LYS A 185 22.22 -13.58 -27.29
CA LYS A 185 22.07 -12.17 -26.93
C LYS A 185 20.77 -11.57 -27.44
N ARG A 186 20.39 -11.84 -28.70
CA ARG A 186 19.16 -11.34 -29.32
C ARG A 186 17.92 -11.85 -28.58
N HIS A 187 17.80 -13.17 -28.42
CA HIS A 187 16.63 -13.77 -27.78
C HIS A 187 16.55 -13.48 -26.28
N VAL A 188 17.68 -13.46 -25.56
CA VAL A 188 17.70 -13.05 -24.15
C VAL A 188 17.23 -11.61 -23.99
N GLY A 189 17.66 -10.70 -24.88
CA GLY A 189 17.20 -9.32 -24.90
C GLY A 189 15.69 -9.19 -25.17
N GLU A 190 15.16 -9.99 -26.10
CA GLU A 190 13.72 -10.05 -26.39
C GLU A 190 12.92 -10.52 -25.16
N ILE A 191 13.32 -11.63 -24.53
CA ILE A 191 12.64 -12.18 -23.34
C ILE A 191 12.66 -11.19 -22.18
N LEU A 192 13.80 -10.52 -21.93
CA LEU A 192 13.90 -9.53 -20.86
C LEU A 192 12.99 -8.33 -21.09
N LYS A 193 12.82 -7.90 -22.35
CA LYS A 193 11.90 -6.84 -22.73
C LYS A 193 10.44 -7.26 -22.56
N GLU A 194 10.09 -8.49 -22.91
CA GLU A 194 8.75 -9.04 -22.66
C GLU A 194 8.42 -9.06 -21.15
N PHE A 195 9.41 -9.38 -20.30
CA PHE A 195 9.21 -9.35 -18.84
C PHE A 195 9.04 -7.94 -18.29
N GLU A 196 9.73 -6.94 -18.85
CA GLU A 196 9.58 -5.53 -18.48
C GLU A 196 8.20 -5.01 -18.87
N GLU A 197 7.77 -5.24 -20.12
CA GLU A 197 6.43 -4.87 -20.61
C GLU A 197 5.32 -5.54 -19.79
N ALA A 198 5.46 -6.84 -19.48
CA ALA A 198 4.50 -7.55 -18.63
C ALA A 198 4.47 -7.01 -17.18
N ALA A 199 5.59 -6.49 -16.66
CA ALA A 199 5.64 -5.90 -15.33
C ALA A 199 4.99 -4.51 -15.29
N GLU A 200 5.16 -3.71 -16.36
CA GLU A 200 4.52 -2.39 -16.50
C GLU A 200 2.99 -2.52 -16.63
N GLU A 201 2.50 -3.47 -17.41
CA GLU A 201 1.06 -3.74 -17.54
C GLU A 201 0.41 -4.17 -16.22
N GLN A 202 1.17 -4.84 -15.34
CA GLN A 202 0.71 -5.23 -14.00
C GLN A 202 0.84 -4.10 -12.96
N GLY A 203 1.48 -2.97 -13.31
CA GLY A 203 1.87 -1.90 -12.39
C GLY A 203 0.74 -0.98 -11.90
N ASP A 204 -0.45 -1.03 -12.52
CA ASP A 204 -1.59 -0.18 -12.14
C ASP A 204 -2.58 -0.85 -11.16
N ASP A 205 -2.49 -2.17 -10.97
CA ASP A 205 -3.29 -2.90 -9.99
C ASP A 205 -2.47 -3.16 -8.71
N GLU A 206 -2.58 -2.26 -7.72
CA GLU A 206 -1.90 -2.28 -6.40
C GLU A 206 -2.05 -3.60 -5.58
N GLU A 207 -2.78 -4.62 -6.07
CA GLU A 207 -3.10 -5.86 -5.37
C GLU A 207 -2.41 -7.13 -5.93
N SER A 208 -1.66 -7.06 -7.03
CA SER A 208 -0.98 -8.24 -7.57
C SER A 208 0.35 -8.55 -6.84
N PRO A 209 0.58 -9.79 -6.38
CA PRO A 209 1.84 -10.16 -5.75
C PRO A 209 2.97 -10.14 -6.79
N VAL A 210 3.87 -9.16 -6.68
CA VAL A 210 5.05 -9.03 -7.54
C VAL A 210 5.81 -10.36 -7.58
N GLU A 211 5.82 -11.05 -8.73
CA GLU A 211 6.61 -12.26 -8.90
C GLU A 211 8.11 -11.90 -8.84
N GLN A 212 8.76 -12.23 -7.73
CA GLN A 212 10.18 -11.93 -7.54
C GLN A 212 11.06 -12.90 -8.33
N ALA A 213 12.08 -12.35 -9.01
CA ALA A 213 13.12 -13.14 -9.64
C ALA A 213 13.82 -14.06 -8.62
N TRP A 214 14.13 -15.29 -9.03
CA TRP A 214 14.84 -16.23 -8.17
C TRP A 214 16.23 -15.70 -7.81
N ILE A 215 16.53 -15.76 -6.53
CA ILE A 215 17.88 -15.52 -5.99
C ILE A 215 18.59 -16.88 -5.99
N ARG A 216 19.88 -16.92 -6.29
CA ARG A 216 20.66 -18.17 -6.28
C ARG A 216 20.70 -18.81 -4.88
N GLN A 217 21.02 -18.00 -3.89
CA GLN A 217 21.15 -18.43 -2.50
C GLN A 217 19.81 -18.43 -1.77
N ASP A 218 19.70 -19.26 -0.75
CA ASP A 218 18.51 -19.33 0.09
C ASP A 218 18.40 -18.07 0.95
N THR A 219 17.17 -17.61 1.16
CA THR A 219 16.88 -16.44 1.98
C THR A 219 16.13 -16.86 3.23
N VAL A 220 16.69 -16.57 4.40
CA VAL A 220 16.08 -16.80 5.71
C VAL A 220 15.79 -15.45 6.34
N VAL A 221 14.50 -15.15 6.57
CA VAL A 221 14.05 -13.95 7.24
C VAL A 221 13.75 -14.29 8.69
N THR A 222 14.45 -13.63 9.61
CA THR A 222 14.22 -13.74 11.05
C THR A 222 13.48 -12.51 11.58
N SER A 223 13.17 -12.49 12.88
CA SER A 223 12.60 -11.30 13.52
C SER A 223 13.52 -10.07 13.47
N ASP A 224 14.83 -10.28 13.52
CA ASP A 224 15.82 -9.21 13.71
C ASP A 224 16.57 -8.85 12.43
N PHE A 225 16.80 -9.81 11.53
CA PHE A 225 17.57 -9.62 10.30
C PHE A 225 17.21 -10.65 9.21
N THR A 226 17.67 -10.38 7.99
CA THR A 226 17.56 -11.30 6.84
C THR A 226 18.95 -11.83 6.50
N VAL A 227 19.05 -13.14 6.28
CA VAL A 227 20.28 -13.84 5.90
C VAL A 227 20.11 -14.43 4.54
N VAL A 228 21.17 -14.34 3.73
CA VAL A 228 21.25 -15.01 2.44
C VAL A 228 22.44 -15.97 2.49
N GLY A 229 22.21 -17.24 2.16
CA GLY A 229 23.24 -18.29 2.23
C GLY A 229 22.69 -19.66 1.88
N LYS A 230 23.49 -20.70 2.04
CA LYS A 230 23.07 -22.09 1.80
C LYS A 230 22.49 -22.67 3.09
N VAL A 231 21.24 -23.11 3.05
CA VAL A 231 20.55 -23.72 4.19
C VAL A 231 20.93 -25.20 4.32
N SER A 232 21.20 -25.62 5.55
CA SER A 232 21.35 -27.02 5.92
C SER A 232 20.62 -27.32 7.24
N PRO A 233 19.98 -28.50 7.39
CA PRO A 233 19.97 -29.64 6.47
C PRO A 233 19.07 -29.46 5.23
N ALA A 234 19.37 -30.20 4.15
CA ALA A 234 18.59 -30.19 2.91
C ALA A 234 17.28 -31.00 2.98
N GLU A 235 17.12 -31.79 4.03
CA GLU A 235 15.90 -32.53 4.32
C GLU A 235 15.55 -32.35 5.79
N PHE A 236 14.26 -32.24 6.09
CA PHE A 236 13.79 -32.12 7.46
C PHE A 236 12.47 -32.85 7.63
N LYS A 237 12.23 -33.30 8.87
CA LYS A 237 11.00 -34.00 9.22
C LYS A 237 10.02 -33.06 9.88
N ILE A 238 8.77 -33.10 9.41
CA ILE A 238 7.64 -32.36 9.97
C ILE A 238 6.67 -33.33 10.59
N ASN A 239 6.29 -33.06 11.83
CA ASN A 239 5.19 -33.75 12.47
C ASN A 239 3.88 -33.00 12.15
N SER A 240 3.13 -33.52 11.18
CA SER A 240 1.84 -32.96 10.77
C SER A 240 0.69 -33.67 11.47
N LYS A 241 -0.54 -33.13 11.32
CA LYS A 241 -1.75 -33.82 11.79
C LYS A 241 -1.98 -35.21 11.15
N TYR A 242 -1.29 -35.52 10.05
CA TYR A 242 -1.40 -36.80 9.34
C TYR A 242 -0.22 -37.75 9.63
N GLY A 243 0.71 -37.35 10.50
CA GLY A 243 1.90 -38.10 10.84
C GLY A 243 3.20 -37.38 10.43
N GLU A 244 4.30 -38.11 10.60
CA GLU A 244 5.66 -37.65 10.28
C GLU A 244 5.91 -37.70 8.78
N LEU A 245 6.26 -36.56 8.19
CA LEU A 245 6.58 -36.42 6.77
C LEU A 245 8.03 -35.95 6.62
N ASN A 246 8.80 -36.61 5.76
CA ASN A 246 10.12 -36.13 5.36
C ASN A 246 9.98 -35.21 4.15
N VAL A 247 10.41 -33.97 4.27
CA VAL A 247 10.30 -32.95 3.23
C VAL A 247 11.69 -32.50 2.80
N LYS A 248 11.95 -32.49 1.50
CA LYS A 248 13.21 -31.99 0.94
C LYS A 248 13.09 -30.49 0.70
N LEU A 249 14.18 -29.77 0.92
CA LEU A 249 14.28 -28.33 0.65
C LEU A 249 13.99 -28.01 -0.82
N ALA A 250 14.36 -28.93 -1.73
CA ALA A 250 14.10 -28.84 -3.16
C ALA A 250 12.62 -28.99 -3.57
N ASP A 251 11.74 -29.37 -2.65
CA ASP A 251 10.29 -29.42 -2.91
C ASP A 251 9.57 -28.19 -2.34
N VAL A 252 10.27 -27.39 -1.54
CA VAL A 252 9.70 -26.27 -0.78
C VAL A 252 9.83 -24.99 -1.58
N ARG A 253 8.70 -24.39 -1.90
CA ARG A 253 8.65 -23.06 -2.54
C ARG A 253 8.85 -21.94 -1.53
N ARG A 254 8.17 -22.04 -0.39
CA ARG A 254 8.21 -21.03 0.67
C ARG A 254 7.78 -21.66 1.99
N ALA A 255 8.45 -21.28 3.05
CA ALA A 255 8.06 -21.63 4.40
C ALA A 255 7.72 -20.36 5.17
N GLU A 256 6.63 -20.41 5.92
CA GLU A 256 6.19 -19.30 6.75
C GLU A 256 5.86 -19.81 8.13
N ARG A 257 6.31 -19.09 9.14
CA ARG A 257 5.90 -19.34 10.50
C ARG A 257 4.67 -18.50 10.79
N GLU A 258 3.57 -19.18 11.07
CA GLU A 258 2.37 -18.55 11.61
C GLU A 258 2.61 -18.30 13.10
N ALA A 259 3.44 -17.30 13.42
CA ALA A 259 3.62 -16.85 14.80
C ALA A 259 2.27 -16.25 15.25
N GLY A 260 1.56 -16.95 16.15
CA GLY A 260 0.19 -16.61 16.56
C GLY A 260 0.01 -15.20 17.15
N ALA A 261 1.10 -14.51 17.51
CA ALA A 261 1.09 -13.08 17.78
C ALA A 261 1.58 -12.34 16.54
N LYS A 262 0.66 -11.69 15.81
CA LYS A 262 1.04 -10.75 14.77
C LYS A 262 1.94 -9.69 15.39
N GLU A 263 3.17 -9.56 14.92
CA GLU A 263 4.10 -8.58 15.46
C GLU A 263 3.68 -7.15 15.12
N SER A 264 4.17 -6.18 15.90
CA SER A 264 3.88 -4.79 15.64
C SER A 264 4.46 -4.36 14.29
N PHE A 265 3.64 -3.82 13.39
CA PHE A 265 4.08 -3.33 12.09
C PHE A 265 4.08 -1.80 12.05
N ARG A 266 5.03 -1.22 11.31
CA ARG A 266 5.17 0.23 11.11
C ARG A 266 5.11 0.59 9.63
N LYS A 267 4.37 1.64 9.28
CA LYS A 267 4.28 2.16 7.91
C LYS A 267 4.29 3.68 7.91
N SER A 268 4.90 4.28 6.89
CA SER A 268 4.77 5.71 6.62
C SER A 268 3.81 5.90 5.44
N VAL A 269 2.89 6.84 5.55
CA VAL A 269 1.90 7.17 4.51
C VAL A 269 1.82 8.69 4.38
N THR A 270 1.74 9.19 3.16
CA THR A 270 1.52 10.61 2.88
C THR A 270 0.06 10.83 2.49
N VAL A 271 -0.60 11.78 3.16
CA VAL A 271 -1.97 12.20 2.88
C VAL A 271 -1.90 13.58 2.24
N GLN A 272 -2.15 13.66 0.94
CA GLN A 272 -2.17 14.93 0.22
C GLN A 272 -3.45 15.71 0.52
N GLY A 273 -3.39 17.02 0.38
CA GLY A 273 -4.49 17.97 0.56
C GLY A 273 -5.78 17.68 -0.24
N GLU A 274 -5.68 16.89 -1.30
CA GLU A 274 -6.81 16.46 -2.13
C GLU A 274 -7.64 15.34 -1.48
N ASN A 275 -7.07 14.60 -0.53
CA ASN A 275 -7.74 13.50 0.17
C ASN A 275 -8.66 14.04 1.27
N LEU A 276 -9.73 14.71 0.86
CA LEU A 276 -10.75 15.26 1.76
C LEU A 276 -11.74 14.16 2.17
N ALA A 277 -12.14 14.13 3.44
CA ALA A 277 -13.02 13.11 3.99
C ALA A 277 -14.38 12.99 3.25
N GLN A 278 -14.85 14.07 2.62
CA GLN A 278 -16.06 14.07 1.80
C GLN A 278 -15.88 13.50 0.39
N ARG A 279 -14.66 13.54 -0.14
CA ARG A 279 -14.35 13.16 -1.53
C ARG A 279 -13.70 11.78 -1.57
N SER A 280 -12.54 11.67 -0.91
CA SER A 280 -11.69 10.50 -1.02
C SER A 280 -10.91 10.28 0.26
N PHE A 281 -10.91 9.02 0.70
CA PHE A 281 -10.05 8.54 1.76
C PHE A 281 -8.85 7.84 1.15
N LYS A 282 -7.64 8.21 1.57
CA LYS A 282 -6.43 7.50 1.17
C LYS A 282 -6.35 6.18 1.93
N SER A 283 -6.36 5.08 1.19
CA SER A 283 -6.08 3.76 1.76
C SER A 283 -4.65 3.69 2.25
N THR A 284 -4.46 3.19 3.47
CA THR A 284 -3.10 2.88 3.98
C THR A 284 -2.62 1.51 3.51
N GLY A 285 -3.50 0.68 2.94
CA GLY A 285 -3.26 -0.74 2.65
C GLY A 285 -3.14 -1.62 3.90
N ILE A 286 -3.34 -1.06 5.10
CA ILE A 286 -3.22 -1.82 6.35
C ILE A 286 -4.58 -2.31 6.77
N ARG A 287 -4.75 -3.63 6.83
CA ARG A 287 -5.94 -4.27 7.39
C ARG A 287 -5.78 -4.45 8.89
N VAL A 288 -6.59 -3.74 9.66
CA VAL A 288 -6.65 -3.83 11.12
C VAL A 288 -7.78 -4.77 11.55
N GLN A 289 -7.61 -5.44 12.68
CA GLN A 289 -8.63 -6.26 13.31
C GLN A 289 -9.15 -5.58 14.57
N ALA A 290 -10.41 -5.86 14.92
CA ALA A 290 -10.97 -5.44 16.19
C ALA A 290 -10.09 -5.95 17.36
N GLY A 291 -9.71 -5.03 18.25
CA GLY A 291 -8.80 -5.26 19.36
C GLY A 291 -7.36 -4.77 19.14
N ASP A 292 -6.94 -4.52 17.89
CA ASP A 292 -5.59 -4.04 17.60
C ASP A 292 -5.38 -2.62 18.13
N ARG A 293 -4.19 -2.31 18.67
CA ARG A 293 -3.84 -0.96 19.09
C ARG A 293 -3.16 -0.23 17.94
N ILE A 294 -3.78 0.85 17.48
CA ILE A 294 -3.29 1.70 16.41
C ILE A 294 -2.70 2.97 17.04
N THR A 295 -1.45 3.27 16.72
CA THR A 295 -0.77 4.52 17.09
C THR A 295 -0.42 5.28 15.82
N ILE A 296 -0.91 6.52 15.73
CA ILE A 296 -0.75 7.38 14.56
C ILE A 296 -0.01 8.65 15.01
N LYS A 297 1.01 9.05 14.27
CA LYS A 297 1.71 10.33 14.43
C LYS A 297 1.75 11.04 13.08
N ALA A 298 1.32 12.29 13.03
CA ALA A 298 1.25 13.08 11.82
C ALA A 298 2.02 14.39 11.96
N GLU A 299 2.67 14.79 10.87
CA GLU A 299 3.37 16.05 10.73
C GLU A 299 3.09 16.65 9.35
N GLY A 300 3.38 17.93 9.15
CA GLY A 300 3.13 18.63 7.89
C GLY A 300 2.10 19.75 8.04
N SER A 301 1.74 20.36 6.91
CA SER A 301 0.83 21.49 6.84
C SER A 301 0.15 21.52 5.48
N ILE A 302 -1.09 21.98 5.45
CA ILE A 302 -1.83 22.29 4.23
C ILE A 302 -2.19 23.77 4.20
N VAL A 303 -2.25 24.35 3.02
CA VAL A 303 -2.67 25.74 2.79
C VAL A 303 -4.20 25.78 2.69
N MET A 304 -4.78 26.70 3.42
CA MET A 304 -6.23 26.95 3.49
C MET A 304 -6.60 28.02 2.48
N SER A 305 -6.60 27.66 1.20
CA SER A 305 -6.74 28.61 0.08
C SER A 305 -7.96 29.54 0.15
N PRO A 306 -9.15 29.17 0.68
CA PRO A 306 -10.26 30.11 0.81
C PRO A 306 -9.98 31.26 1.80
N TRP A 307 -8.99 31.11 2.69
CA TRP A 307 -8.59 32.09 3.69
C TRP A 307 -7.27 32.81 3.34
N GLY A 308 -6.79 32.63 2.11
CA GLY A 308 -5.58 33.28 1.59
C GLY A 308 -4.33 32.40 1.64
N SER A 309 -3.28 32.85 0.95
CA SER A 309 -2.03 32.09 0.75
C SER A 309 -1.21 31.85 2.03
N ASN A 310 -1.41 32.67 3.06
CA ASN A 310 -0.73 32.55 4.35
C ASN A 310 -1.52 31.75 5.39
N ALA A 311 -2.76 31.36 5.06
CA ALA A 311 -3.57 30.53 5.94
C ALA A 311 -3.10 29.09 5.81
N SER A 312 -2.71 28.47 6.91
CA SER A 312 -2.28 27.07 6.92
C SER A 312 -2.79 26.35 8.16
N SER A 313 -3.00 25.04 8.01
CA SER A 313 -3.44 24.18 9.11
C SER A 313 -2.50 22.99 9.22
N GLY A 314 -2.25 22.58 10.47
CA GLY A 314 -1.54 21.34 10.78
C GLY A 314 -2.52 20.18 11.01
N PRO A 315 -1.99 18.97 11.31
CA PRO A 315 -2.83 17.77 11.48
C PRO A 315 -3.90 17.88 12.56
N ASP A 316 -3.74 18.75 13.57
CA ASP A 316 -4.76 19.00 14.61
C ASP A 316 -5.99 19.77 14.11
N GLY A 317 -5.90 20.35 12.91
CA GLY A 317 -6.87 21.27 12.35
C GLY A 317 -6.82 22.63 13.02
N ALA A 318 -7.59 23.59 12.48
CA ALA A 318 -7.69 24.91 13.05
C ALA A 318 -9.16 25.38 12.98
N PRO A 319 -9.83 25.62 14.14
CA PRO A 319 -11.25 25.97 14.20
C PRO A 319 -11.63 27.26 13.45
N ASN A 320 -10.67 28.16 13.24
CA ASN A 320 -10.85 29.41 12.49
C ASN A 320 -11.13 29.18 11.00
N TYR A 321 -10.84 27.99 10.47
CA TYR A 321 -11.14 27.59 9.09
C TYR A 321 -12.40 26.70 9.01
N GLY A 322 -13.26 26.77 10.02
CA GLY A 322 -14.50 26.01 10.09
C GLY A 322 -14.35 24.65 10.76
N TRP A 323 -15.40 23.83 10.62
CA TRP A 323 -15.53 22.54 11.27
C TRP A 323 -15.97 21.48 10.27
N TYR A 324 -15.29 20.33 10.28
CA TYR A 324 -15.77 19.15 9.56
C TYR A 324 -16.94 18.50 10.30
N ILE A 325 -16.76 18.27 11.60
CA ILE A 325 -17.84 17.87 12.50
C ILE A 325 -17.96 18.97 13.56
N PRO A 326 -19.11 19.66 13.67
CA PRO A 326 -19.30 20.78 14.57
C PRO A 326 -18.83 20.47 16.00
N ASN A 327 -17.95 21.30 16.54
CA ASN A 327 -17.38 21.19 17.89
C ASN A 327 -16.59 19.89 18.19
N GLN A 328 -16.29 19.04 17.19
CA GLN A 328 -15.54 17.80 17.38
C GLN A 328 -14.28 17.73 16.52
N ILE A 329 -14.40 18.07 15.23
CA ILE A 329 -13.30 17.97 14.27
C ILE A 329 -13.17 19.29 13.52
N ALA A 330 -12.10 20.02 13.81
CA ALA A 330 -11.78 21.29 13.17
C ALA A 330 -11.40 21.11 11.69
N GLY A 331 -11.62 22.15 10.88
CA GLY A 331 -11.20 22.20 9.49
C GLY A 331 -9.69 22.01 9.33
N GLY A 332 -9.31 21.18 8.37
CA GLY A 332 -7.94 20.77 8.11
C GLY A 332 -7.39 19.67 9.03
N ALA A 333 -8.16 19.16 9.98
CA ALA A 333 -7.66 18.10 10.86
C ALA A 333 -7.49 16.77 10.11
N LEU A 334 -6.46 16.00 10.46
CA LEU A 334 -6.31 14.62 10.03
C LEU A 334 -7.38 13.75 10.72
N VAL A 335 -8.12 13.01 9.91
CA VAL A 335 -9.14 12.05 10.35
C VAL A 335 -8.83 10.65 9.84
N ALA A 336 -9.35 9.65 10.53
CA ALA A 336 -9.24 8.26 10.13
C ALA A 336 -10.60 7.56 10.20
N ARG A 337 -10.73 6.49 9.42
CA ARG A 337 -11.81 5.50 9.54
C ARG A 337 -11.27 4.10 9.30
N ILE A 338 -11.99 3.09 9.80
CA ILE A 338 -11.63 1.67 9.62
C ILE A 338 -12.73 1.00 8.80
N GLY A 339 -12.39 0.59 7.57
CA GLY A 339 -13.34 0.11 6.58
C GLY A 339 -14.18 1.22 5.95
N GLU A 340 -14.91 0.89 4.89
CA GLU A 340 -15.70 1.86 4.11
C GLU A 340 -16.86 2.47 4.92
N LYS A 341 -17.48 1.67 5.79
CA LYS A 341 -18.60 2.05 6.66
C LYS A 341 -18.16 2.43 8.08
N GLY A 342 -16.86 2.57 8.32
CA GLY A 342 -16.32 2.87 9.64
C GLY A 342 -16.67 4.28 10.10
N THR A 343 -16.89 4.45 11.40
CA THR A 343 -17.04 5.78 12.03
C THR A 343 -15.75 6.58 11.87
N ILE A 344 -15.90 7.84 11.48
CA ILE A 344 -14.77 8.76 11.29
C ILE A 344 -14.42 9.37 12.65
N TYR A 345 -13.13 9.41 12.97
CA TYR A 345 -12.63 10.00 14.21
C TYR A 345 -11.41 10.90 13.97
N LYS A 346 -11.23 11.89 14.85
CA LYS A 346 -10.10 12.81 14.82
C LYS A 346 -8.81 12.07 15.19
N VAL A 347 -7.79 12.21 14.37
CA VAL A 347 -6.43 11.73 14.66
C VAL A 347 -5.58 12.87 15.21
N GLY A 348 -5.54 14.01 14.54
CA GLY A 348 -4.65 15.10 14.95
C GLY A 348 -3.16 14.80 14.71
N LYS A 349 -2.29 15.49 15.45
CA LYS A 349 -0.83 15.29 15.42
C LYS A 349 -0.41 13.93 16.00
N GLN A 350 -1.13 13.43 17.01
CA GLN A 350 -0.88 12.12 17.60
C GLN A 350 -2.16 11.52 18.15
N HIS A 351 -2.41 10.25 17.85
CA HIS A 351 -3.53 9.49 18.39
C HIS A 351 -3.13 8.05 18.70
N SER A 352 -3.74 7.47 19.74
CA SER A 352 -3.64 6.04 20.03
C SER A 352 -5.03 5.51 20.37
N VAL A 353 -5.49 4.52 19.61
CA VAL A 353 -6.84 3.96 19.74
C VAL A 353 -6.82 2.45 19.58
N VAL A 354 -7.72 1.77 20.26
CA VAL A 354 -7.98 0.34 20.03
C VAL A 354 -9.08 0.21 18.98
N ALA A 355 -8.80 -0.53 17.91
CA ALA A 355 -9.75 -0.75 16.82
C ALA A 355 -11.01 -1.44 17.35
N LYS A 356 -12.17 -0.82 17.16
CA LYS A 356 -13.48 -1.42 17.51
C LYS A 356 -14.00 -2.35 16.41
N THR A 357 -13.60 -2.09 15.18
CA THR A 357 -14.03 -2.84 13.99
C THR A 357 -12.82 -3.34 13.22
N SER A 358 -13.02 -4.38 12.41
CA SER A 358 -12.01 -4.89 11.48
C SER A 358 -12.21 -4.25 10.10
N GLY A 359 -11.13 -3.89 9.42
CA GLY A 359 -11.21 -3.26 8.10
C GLY A 359 -9.88 -2.66 7.65
N VAL A 360 -9.86 -2.03 6.48
CA VAL A 360 -8.68 -1.28 6.02
C VAL A 360 -8.67 0.09 6.70
N LEU A 361 -7.55 0.46 7.31
CA LEU A 361 -7.36 1.79 7.87
C LEU A 361 -7.22 2.80 6.71
N GLN A 362 -8.06 3.83 6.72
CA GLN A 362 -8.01 4.89 5.72
C GLN A 362 -7.89 6.26 6.40
N LEU A 363 -7.19 7.18 5.75
CA LEU A 363 -6.89 8.51 6.27
C LEU A 363 -7.40 9.58 5.31
N ALA A 364 -7.85 10.71 5.85
CA ALA A 364 -8.28 11.86 5.07
C ALA A 364 -8.14 13.15 5.88
N ILE A 365 -8.39 14.28 5.23
CA ILE A 365 -8.42 15.61 5.84
C ILE A 365 -9.88 16.00 6.03
N GLY A 366 -10.28 16.30 7.26
CA GLY A 366 -11.60 16.82 7.54
C GLY A 366 -11.69 18.28 7.11
N MET A 367 -12.60 18.60 6.20
CA MET A 367 -12.91 19.97 5.78
C MET A 367 -14.38 20.28 6.06
N GLN A 368 -14.82 21.53 6.08
CA GLN A 368 -16.26 21.82 6.08
C GLN A 368 -16.86 21.46 4.71
N GLY A 369 -18.10 20.97 4.69
CA GLY A 369 -18.77 20.41 3.51
C GLY A 369 -18.78 21.36 2.30
N ASP A 370 -19.08 22.64 2.53
CA ASP A 370 -19.17 23.66 1.48
C ASP A 370 -17.82 23.79 0.73
N TYR A 371 -16.72 23.95 1.48
CA TYR A 371 -15.37 24.06 0.88
C TYR A 371 -14.83 22.74 0.32
N ALA A 372 -15.37 21.61 0.77
CA ALA A 372 -15.03 20.31 0.19
C ALA A 372 -15.77 20.05 -1.13
N GLY A 373 -16.82 20.81 -1.49
CA GLY A 373 -17.56 20.65 -2.75
C GLY A 373 -17.08 21.59 -3.86
N ASP A 374 -16.77 22.83 -3.51
CA ASP A 374 -16.69 23.97 -4.44
C ASP A 374 -15.38 24.08 -5.26
N GLY A 375 -14.72 22.97 -5.56
CA GLY A 375 -13.51 22.98 -6.41
C GLY A 375 -12.26 23.62 -5.78
N TYR A 376 -12.31 24.02 -4.50
CA TYR A 376 -11.13 24.52 -3.79
C TYR A 376 -10.03 23.45 -3.70
N GLN A 377 -8.79 23.91 -3.81
CA GLN A 377 -7.58 23.11 -3.65
C GLN A 377 -6.88 23.50 -2.35
N PHE A 378 -6.43 22.50 -1.59
CA PHE A 378 -5.73 22.70 -0.32
C PHE A 378 -4.30 22.20 -0.45
N PRO A 379 -3.40 22.92 -1.15
CA PRO A 379 -2.08 22.38 -1.45
C PRO A 379 -1.28 22.11 -0.17
N GLY A 380 -0.51 21.03 -0.20
CA GLY A 380 0.27 20.55 0.95
C GLY A 380 -0.03 19.08 1.27
N GLU A 381 0.61 18.59 2.33
CA GLU A 381 0.53 17.18 2.71
C GLU A 381 0.73 16.98 4.21
N TYR A 382 0.17 15.89 4.71
CA TYR A 382 0.48 15.33 6.01
C TYR A 382 1.27 14.04 5.86
N ARG A 383 2.41 13.97 6.54
CA ARG A 383 3.24 12.76 6.63
C ARG A 383 2.86 12.02 7.89
N VAL A 384 2.40 10.78 7.73
CA VAL A 384 1.80 9.99 8.80
C VAL A 384 2.63 8.74 9.06
N LYS A 385 3.08 8.57 10.30
CA LYS A 385 3.76 7.38 10.81
C LYS A 385 2.76 6.54 11.59
N LEU A 386 2.51 5.33 11.11
CA LEU A 386 1.58 4.36 11.67
C LEU A 386 2.36 3.27 12.40
N LYS A 387 1.89 2.87 13.58
CA LYS A 387 2.31 1.67 14.31
C LYS A 387 1.06 0.90 14.72
N ILE A 388 0.94 -0.34 14.28
CA ILE A 388 -0.13 -1.24 14.70
C ILE A 388 0.52 -2.25 15.62
N ASP A 389 0.02 -2.35 16.84
CA ASP A 389 0.36 -3.41 17.79
C ASP A 389 -0.85 -4.37 17.82
N PRO A 390 -0.77 -5.50 17.11
CA PRO A 390 -1.84 -6.48 17.12
C PRO A 390 -2.02 -7.02 18.54
N LYS A 391 -3.28 -7.23 18.93
CA LYS A 391 -3.61 -7.77 20.24
C LYS A 391 -3.67 -9.29 20.23
#